data_AF-A0A8I2YU16-F1
#
_entry.id   AF-A0A8I2YU16-F1
#
_cell.length_a   1.000
_cell.length_b   1.000
_cell.length_c   1.000
_cell.angle_alpha   90.00
_cell.angle_beta   90.00
_cell.angle_gamma   90.00
#
_symmetry.space_group_name_H-M   'P 1'
#
loop_
_entity.id
_entity.type
_entity.pdbx_description
1 polymer ?
#
loop_
_entity_poly.entity_id
_entity_poly.type
_entity_poly.pdbx_seq_one_letter_code
_entity_poly.pdbx_strand_id
1 'polypeptide(L)'
;MQLETGKAKHGMVGTLTSIIREEGAGRLYRGLVPPLLLEAPKRAVKFASNDFWGKTFLGMSGESKMTQQLSILTGCSAGATESFVVVPFELVKIKLQDKTSTFAGPVDVVKHIVRKEGILGLYGGMEATFWRHLWWNGGYFGCIFQVRNLMKKADTPQGQLFNNFVSGSVGGFVGTALNTPFDVVKSRIQGATKAPGTVPKYNWTYPALLTIMREEGPTALYKGFVPKVLRLAPGGGVLLLVVEFTLGVFRKVPGHGTGYRLDHFDTRPMSKVLRSGGFSLSFKMSTASRLPYVPAARGDKRSPCPALNALANHGYLPHNGKNIGFLQLIQAVRSVYNLSFPLAVLLALVGMLLCGHALRLDLDKLALHNRIEHDASLVHGDALAGHTEAPIPVDSELLDTFLSHASEKEGLNLDGFAKLRVDREARLTSPLDHLHSEIGKGEVALSWLLLKQGNDQIPMSTLEQWYGEERIPEGWEAPAKGVGLFHAVETANEVAHKMAEIRRR
;
A
#
# COMPACT_ATOMS: atom_id res chain seq x y z
N MET A 1 -17.73 15.14 -16.31
CA MET A 1 -17.86 13.89 -17.09
C MET A 1 -19.04 13.01 -16.70
N GLN A 2 -19.15 12.45 -15.48
CA GLN A 2 -20.35 11.65 -15.08
C GLN A 2 -21.50 12.52 -14.53
N LEU A 3 -21.19 13.66 -13.91
CA LEU A 3 -22.17 14.59 -13.35
C LEU A 3 -22.66 15.66 -14.34
N GLU A 4 -22.05 15.77 -15.52
CA GLU A 4 -22.44 16.77 -16.54
C GLU A 4 -23.63 16.25 -17.36
N THR A 5 -24.74 16.97 -17.32
CA THR A 5 -25.86 16.82 -18.25
C THR A 5 -25.47 17.53 -19.56
N GLY A 6 -25.43 16.81 -20.69
CA GLY A 6 -24.98 17.34 -22.00
C GLY A 6 -23.65 16.77 -22.55
N LYS A 7 -23.12 17.36 -23.64
CA LYS A 7 -21.81 17.02 -24.23
C LYS A 7 -20.69 17.55 -23.31
N ALA A 8 -19.80 16.67 -22.86
CA ALA A 8 -18.65 17.08 -22.04
C ALA A 8 -17.75 18.03 -22.84
N LYS A 9 -17.37 19.18 -22.26
CA LYS A 9 -16.51 20.18 -22.93
C LYS A 9 -15.09 19.66 -23.20
N HIS A 10 -14.62 18.66 -22.45
CA HIS A 10 -13.27 18.10 -22.54
C HIS A 10 -13.26 16.57 -22.39
N GLY A 11 -12.34 15.90 -23.10
CA GLY A 11 -12.01 14.48 -22.89
C GLY A 11 -11.21 14.25 -21.60
N MET A 12 -10.76 13.01 -21.36
CA MET A 12 -9.98 12.65 -20.16
C MET A 12 -8.73 13.50 -19.97
N VAL A 13 -7.91 13.59 -21.01
CA VAL A 13 -6.66 14.37 -21.00
C VAL A 13 -6.93 15.86 -20.83
N GLY A 14 -7.97 16.38 -21.51
CA GLY A 14 -8.37 17.78 -21.37
C GLY A 14 -8.87 18.11 -19.96
N THR A 15 -9.62 17.20 -19.32
CA THR A 15 -10.08 17.38 -17.93
C THR A 15 -8.91 17.35 -16.96
N LEU A 16 -7.97 16.41 -17.12
CA LEU A 16 -6.78 16.31 -16.28
C LEU A 16 -5.92 17.59 -16.39
N THR A 17 -5.70 18.06 -17.62
CA THR A 17 -4.92 19.27 -17.90
C THR A 17 -5.59 20.52 -17.32
N SER A 18 -6.92 20.63 -17.44
CA SER A 18 -7.69 21.74 -16.85
C SER A 18 -7.54 21.77 -15.33
N ILE A 19 -7.69 20.63 -14.66
CA ILE A 19 -7.57 20.56 -13.19
C ILE A 19 -6.17 20.97 -12.74
N ILE A 20 -5.12 20.47 -13.40
CA ILE A 20 -3.74 20.82 -13.04
C ILE A 20 -3.48 22.31 -13.27
N ARG A 21 -4.01 22.88 -14.36
CA ARG A 21 -3.81 24.29 -14.73
C ARG A 21 -4.60 25.26 -13.86
N GLU A 22 -5.85 24.93 -13.52
CA GLU A 22 -6.77 25.82 -12.80
C GLU A 22 -6.68 25.66 -11.28
N GLU A 23 -6.50 24.43 -10.79
CA GLU A 23 -6.60 24.11 -9.36
C GLU A 23 -5.28 23.56 -8.76
N GLY A 24 -4.24 23.33 -9.58
CA GLY A 24 -2.93 22.79 -9.17
C GLY A 24 -2.87 21.27 -9.05
N ALA A 25 -1.65 20.69 -9.11
CA ALA A 25 -1.46 19.24 -9.13
C ALA A 25 -1.91 18.51 -7.84
N GLY A 26 -1.72 19.13 -6.67
CA GLY A 26 -2.14 18.57 -5.38
C GLY A 26 -3.65 18.34 -5.28
N ARG A 27 -4.43 19.04 -6.12
CA ARG A 27 -5.88 18.94 -6.17
C ARG A 27 -6.38 17.56 -6.57
N LEU A 28 -5.60 16.83 -7.38
CA LEU A 28 -5.93 15.47 -7.82
C LEU A 28 -6.10 14.48 -6.65
N TYR A 29 -5.55 14.80 -5.48
CA TYR A 29 -5.57 13.93 -4.30
C TYR A 29 -6.61 14.35 -3.25
N ARG A 30 -7.43 15.41 -3.46
CA ARG A 30 -8.46 15.78 -2.47
C ARG A 30 -9.50 14.66 -2.33
N GLY A 31 -9.79 14.32 -1.08
CA GLY A 31 -10.73 13.25 -0.77
C GLY A 31 -10.15 11.84 -0.97
N LEU A 32 -8.82 11.68 -1.04
CA LEU A 32 -8.15 10.38 -1.08
C LEU A 32 -8.21 9.64 0.27
N VAL A 33 -8.22 10.36 1.40
CA VAL A 33 -8.16 9.79 2.75
C VAL A 33 -9.32 8.81 3.03
N PRO A 34 -10.61 9.16 2.79
CA PRO A 34 -11.69 8.19 3.03
C PRO A 34 -11.53 6.90 2.20
N PRO A 35 -11.28 6.95 0.87
CA PRO A 35 -10.95 5.75 0.09
C PRO A 35 -9.83 4.89 0.66
N LEU A 36 -8.70 5.49 1.09
CA LEU A 36 -7.56 4.72 1.62
C LEU A 36 -7.94 3.96 2.90
N LEU A 37 -8.64 4.62 3.82
CA LEU A 37 -9.11 3.99 5.06
C LEU A 37 -10.13 2.88 4.79
N LEU A 38 -10.85 2.96 3.67
CA LEU A 38 -11.94 2.05 3.33
C LEU A 38 -11.52 0.86 2.50
N GLU A 39 -10.47 0.97 1.69
CA GLU A 39 -10.15 -0.13 0.76
C GLU A 39 -9.89 -1.42 1.54
N ALA A 40 -9.19 -1.40 2.66
CA ALA A 40 -8.98 -2.62 3.46
C ALA A 40 -10.30 -3.18 4.06
N PRO A 41 -11.08 -2.43 4.86
CA PRO A 41 -12.37 -2.91 5.38
C PRO A 41 -13.35 -3.36 4.30
N LYS A 42 -13.47 -2.59 3.22
CA LYS A 42 -14.35 -2.90 2.08
C LYS A 42 -13.99 -4.24 1.45
N ARG A 43 -12.69 -4.47 1.20
CA ARG A 43 -12.22 -5.74 0.60
C ARG A 43 -12.39 -6.90 1.57
N ALA A 44 -12.14 -6.69 2.86
CA ALA A 44 -12.37 -7.71 3.88
C ALA A 44 -13.85 -8.15 3.91
N VAL A 45 -14.79 -7.19 3.97
CA VAL A 45 -16.23 -7.48 3.93
C VAL A 45 -16.61 -8.19 2.63
N LYS A 46 -16.09 -7.74 1.49
CA LYS A 46 -16.35 -8.38 0.20
C LYS A 46 -15.92 -9.85 0.21
N PHE A 47 -14.69 -10.17 0.63
CA PHE A 47 -14.19 -11.54 0.63
C PHE A 47 -14.88 -12.41 1.69
N ALA A 48 -15.12 -11.87 2.88
CA ALA A 48 -15.85 -12.58 3.93
C ALA A 48 -17.30 -12.89 3.50
N SER A 49 -17.99 -11.93 2.90
CA SER A 49 -19.36 -12.12 2.40
C SER A 49 -19.39 -13.12 1.25
N ASN A 50 -18.40 -13.08 0.36
CA ASN A 50 -18.30 -14.04 -0.74
C ASN A 50 -18.05 -15.48 -0.25
N ASP A 51 -17.24 -15.66 0.79
CA ASP A 51 -17.03 -16.97 1.42
C ASP A 51 -18.30 -17.46 2.12
N PHE A 52 -18.97 -16.59 2.89
CA PHE A 52 -20.22 -16.89 3.57
C PHE A 52 -21.32 -17.32 2.58
N TRP A 53 -21.65 -16.47 1.62
CA TRP A 53 -22.69 -16.76 0.62
C TRP A 53 -22.33 -17.93 -0.28
N GLY A 54 -21.05 -18.15 -0.56
CA GLY A 54 -20.57 -19.30 -1.31
C GLY A 54 -20.91 -20.62 -0.62
N LYS A 55 -20.56 -20.73 0.67
CA LYS A 55 -20.86 -21.91 1.49
C LYS A 55 -22.36 -22.11 1.68
N THR A 56 -23.11 -21.03 1.92
CA THR A 56 -24.56 -21.09 2.07
C THR A 56 -25.24 -21.61 0.80
N PHE A 57 -24.94 -21.05 -0.37
CA PHE A 57 -25.60 -21.47 -1.61
C PHE A 57 -25.18 -22.86 -2.07
N LEU A 58 -23.94 -23.29 -1.79
CA LEU A 58 -23.54 -24.68 -2.03
C LEU A 58 -24.26 -25.66 -1.10
N GLY A 59 -24.36 -25.33 0.19
CA GLY A 59 -25.13 -26.15 1.14
C GLY A 59 -26.61 -26.25 0.77
N MET A 60 -27.21 -25.16 0.30
CA MET A 60 -28.62 -25.13 -0.10
C MET A 60 -28.90 -25.81 -1.44
N SER A 61 -27.96 -25.80 -2.38
CA SER A 61 -28.13 -26.42 -3.71
C SER A 61 -27.79 -27.90 -3.74
N GLY A 62 -27.08 -28.42 -2.72
CA GLY A 62 -26.60 -29.81 -2.71
C GLY A 62 -25.48 -30.08 -3.72
N GLU A 63 -24.95 -29.05 -4.37
CA GLU A 63 -23.88 -29.15 -5.37
C GLU A 63 -22.53 -29.39 -4.70
N SER A 64 -21.71 -30.26 -5.31
CA SER A 64 -20.38 -30.60 -4.78
C SER A 64 -19.30 -29.56 -5.13
N LYS A 65 -19.58 -28.67 -6.09
CA LYS A 65 -18.66 -27.65 -6.61
C LYS A 65 -19.38 -26.38 -7.00
N MET A 66 -18.69 -25.26 -6.90
CA MET A 66 -19.21 -23.96 -7.31
C MET A 66 -19.50 -23.94 -8.82
N THR A 67 -20.78 -23.92 -9.19
CA THR A 67 -21.22 -23.75 -10.58
C THR A 67 -21.19 -22.27 -10.97
N GLN A 68 -21.27 -21.97 -12.27
CA GLN A 68 -21.28 -20.58 -12.73
C GLN A 68 -22.47 -19.79 -12.17
N GLN A 69 -23.66 -20.40 -12.15
CA GLN A 69 -24.88 -19.77 -11.63
C GLN A 69 -24.75 -19.48 -10.14
N LEU A 70 -24.23 -20.45 -9.37
CA LEU A 70 -23.95 -20.27 -7.94
C LEU A 70 -22.90 -19.18 -7.72
N SER A 71 -21.84 -19.13 -8.52
CA SER A 71 -20.82 -18.08 -8.41
C SER A 71 -21.38 -16.68 -8.70
N ILE A 72 -22.27 -16.55 -9.69
CA ILE A 72 -22.93 -15.27 -9.98
C ILE A 72 -23.80 -14.86 -8.79
N LEU A 73 -24.59 -15.79 -8.26
CA LEU A 73 -25.46 -15.55 -7.12
C LEU A 73 -24.66 -15.17 -5.87
N THR A 74 -23.60 -15.91 -5.56
CA THR A 74 -22.65 -15.60 -4.48
C THR A 74 -22.04 -14.20 -4.66
N GLY A 75 -21.58 -13.88 -5.87
CA GLY A 75 -21.00 -12.57 -6.19
C GLY A 75 -22.00 -11.44 -6.00
N CYS A 76 -23.22 -11.58 -6.52
CA CYS A 76 -24.30 -10.61 -6.35
C CYS A 76 -24.64 -10.38 -4.88
N SER A 77 -24.81 -11.46 -4.10
CA SER A 77 -25.12 -11.40 -2.66
C SER A 77 -23.97 -10.80 -1.86
N ALA A 78 -22.72 -11.11 -2.20
CA ALA A 78 -21.55 -10.48 -1.56
C ALA A 78 -21.49 -8.97 -1.85
N GLY A 79 -21.78 -8.55 -3.08
CA GLY A 79 -21.85 -7.12 -3.44
C GLY A 79 -23.01 -6.39 -2.75
N ALA A 80 -24.14 -7.06 -2.60
CA ALA A 80 -25.28 -6.56 -1.82
C ALA A 80 -24.89 -6.33 -0.35
N THR A 81 -24.25 -7.31 0.31
CA THR A 81 -23.78 -7.17 1.70
C THR A 81 -22.71 -6.07 1.83
N GLU A 82 -21.76 -6.01 0.89
CA GLU A 82 -20.73 -4.97 0.84
C GLU A 82 -21.33 -3.55 0.83
N SER A 83 -22.45 -3.36 0.13
CA SER A 83 -23.07 -2.03 -0.01
C SER A 83 -23.49 -1.40 1.33
N PHE A 84 -23.96 -2.19 2.30
CA PHE A 84 -24.36 -1.68 3.62
C PHE A 84 -23.22 -1.08 4.42
N VAL A 85 -22.01 -1.59 4.24
CA VAL A 85 -20.81 -1.08 4.93
C VAL A 85 -20.24 0.11 4.18
N VAL A 86 -20.29 0.08 2.84
CA VAL A 86 -19.59 1.06 2.00
C VAL A 86 -20.35 2.39 1.85
N VAL A 87 -21.68 2.37 1.89
CA VAL A 87 -22.52 3.54 1.59
C VAL A 87 -22.24 4.77 2.44
N PRO A 88 -22.18 4.69 3.80
CA PRO A 88 -21.91 5.86 4.64
C PRO A 88 -20.64 6.59 4.25
N PHE A 89 -19.62 5.83 3.89
CA PHE A 89 -18.32 6.40 3.57
C PHE A 89 -18.20 6.89 2.13
N GLU A 90 -18.85 6.20 1.18
CA GLU A 90 -18.95 6.71 -0.19
C GLU A 90 -19.70 8.05 -0.23
N LEU A 91 -20.75 8.20 0.58
CA LEU A 91 -21.47 9.47 0.71
C LEU A 91 -20.55 10.59 1.22
N VAL A 92 -19.78 10.34 2.28
CA VAL A 92 -18.80 11.31 2.82
C VAL A 92 -17.77 11.70 1.77
N LYS A 93 -17.22 10.72 1.04
CA LYS A 93 -16.27 10.96 -0.04
C LYS A 93 -16.86 11.87 -1.13
N ILE A 94 -18.09 11.58 -1.59
CA ILE A 94 -18.75 12.36 -2.64
C ILE A 94 -18.93 13.81 -2.18
N LYS A 95 -19.41 14.04 -0.95
CA LYS A 95 -19.58 15.38 -0.39
C LYS A 95 -18.28 16.16 -0.26
N LEU A 96 -17.15 15.50 -0.02
CA LEU A 96 -15.81 16.13 0.01
C LEU A 96 -15.22 16.40 -1.37
N GLN A 97 -15.62 15.65 -2.39
CA GLN A 97 -15.12 15.78 -3.76
C GLN A 97 -15.97 16.69 -4.65
N ASP A 98 -17.15 17.11 -4.18
CA ASP A 98 -17.95 18.15 -4.82
C ASP A 98 -17.15 19.46 -4.91
N LYS A 99 -17.20 20.12 -6.07
CA LYS A 99 -16.53 21.40 -6.31
C LYS A 99 -17.05 22.51 -5.41
N THR A 100 -18.32 22.40 -4.98
CA THR A 100 -18.99 23.36 -4.09
C THR A 100 -18.80 23.05 -2.60
N SER A 101 -17.99 22.04 -2.27
CA SER A 101 -17.83 21.57 -0.89
C SER A 101 -17.12 22.58 0.01
N THR A 102 -17.82 23.02 1.06
CA THR A 102 -17.30 23.89 2.12
C THR A 102 -16.83 23.12 3.35
N PHE A 103 -16.88 21.78 3.32
CA PHE A 103 -16.56 20.95 4.48
C PHE A 103 -15.05 20.86 4.72
N ALA A 104 -14.65 20.98 6.00
CA ALA A 104 -13.23 20.94 6.40
C ALA A 104 -12.64 19.52 6.34
N GLY A 105 -13.47 18.49 6.49
CA GLY A 105 -13.02 17.10 6.46
C GLY A 105 -14.12 16.06 6.64
N PRO A 106 -13.77 14.76 6.69
CA PRO A 106 -14.74 13.67 6.76
C PRO A 106 -15.65 13.72 7.99
N VAL A 107 -15.09 14.07 9.15
CA VAL A 107 -15.84 14.15 10.43
C VAL A 107 -16.88 15.28 10.39
N ASP A 108 -16.54 16.40 9.74
CA ASP A 108 -17.44 17.55 9.59
C ASP A 108 -18.67 17.18 8.74
N VAL A 109 -18.46 16.46 7.62
CA VAL A 109 -19.55 15.92 6.80
C VAL A 109 -20.45 14.99 7.59
N VAL A 110 -19.88 14.06 8.36
CA VAL A 110 -20.66 13.12 9.18
C VAL A 110 -21.49 13.87 10.22
N LYS A 111 -20.88 14.81 10.95
CA LYS A 111 -21.59 15.64 11.95
C LYS A 111 -22.72 16.43 11.32
N HIS A 112 -22.49 17.01 10.15
CA HIS A 112 -23.51 17.78 9.42
C HIS A 112 -24.71 16.91 9.02
N ILE A 113 -24.46 15.74 8.42
CA ILE A 113 -25.52 14.81 7.98
C ILE A 113 -26.30 14.29 9.18
N VAL A 114 -25.62 13.82 10.22
CA VAL A 114 -26.28 13.25 11.41
C VAL A 114 -27.14 14.29 12.12
N ARG A 115 -26.71 15.56 12.18
CA ARG A 115 -27.50 16.64 12.78
C ARG A 115 -28.73 17.02 11.95
N LYS A 116 -28.64 16.96 10.61
CA LYS A 116 -29.69 17.42 9.71
C LYS A 116 -30.71 16.34 9.33
N GLU A 117 -30.23 15.12 9.08
CA GLU A 117 -31.01 14.01 8.52
C GLU A 117 -31.01 12.77 9.43
N GLY A 118 -30.36 12.84 10.60
CA GLY A 118 -30.19 11.71 11.49
C GLY A 118 -29.16 10.69 10.99
N ILE A 119 -28.98 9.60 11.74
CA ILE A 119 -27.99 8.56 11.41
C ILE A 119 -28.31 7.85 10.10
N LEU A 120 -29.59 7.72 9.75
CA LEU A 120 -30.03 7.12 8.49
C LEU A 120 -29.75 8.00 7.27
N GLY A 121 -29.51 9.31 7.46
CA GLY A 121 -29.06 10.20 6.39
C GLY A 121 -27.74 9.76 5.75
N LEU A 122 -26.89 9.06 6.52
CA LEU A 122 -25.64 8.47 6.00
C LEU A 122 -25.88 7.40 4.93
N TYR A 123 -27.08 6.82 4.88
CA TYR A 123 -27.48 5.82 3.90
C TYR A 123 -28.13 6.44 2.64
N GLY A 124 -27.97 7.76 2.44
CA GLY A 124 -28.38 8.47 1.24
C GLY A 124 -27.79 7.85 -0.05
N GLY A 125 -28.66 7.27 -0.88
CA GLY A 125 -28.26 6.59 -2.12
C GLY A 125 -27.83 5.12 -1.92
N MET A 126 -28.28 4.50 -0.82
CA MET A 126 -28.13 3.06 -0.58
C MET A 126 -28.62 2.22 -1.76
N GLU A 127 -29.83 2.49 -2.27
CA GLU A 127 -30.42 1.70 -3.37
C GLU A 127 -29.56 1.74 -4.64
N ALA A 128 -29.14 2.92 -5.07
CA ALA A 128 -28.30 3.05 -6.27
C ALA A 128 -26.91 2.44 -6.07
N THR A 129 -26.38 2.49 -4.84
CA THR A 129 -25.10 1.86 -4.50
C THR A 129 -25.21 0.34 -4.46
N PHE A 130 -26.31 -0.19 -3.93
CA PHE A 130 -26.63 -1.61 -3.90
C PHE A 130 -26.60 -2.21 -5.31
N TRP A 131 -27.36 -1.66 -6.26
CA TRP A 131 -27.39 -2.16 -7.64
C TRP A 131 -26.02 -2.09 -8.30
N ARG A 132 -25.30 -0.99 -8.09
CA ARG A 132 -23.96 -0.82 -8.62
C ARG A 132 -23.00 -1.93 -8.16
N HIS A 133 -23.00 -2.26 -6.86
CA HIS A 133 -22.12 -3.30 -6.31
C HIS A 133 -22.59 -4.71 -6.68
N LEU A 134 -23.89 -4.94 -6.74
CA LEU A 134 -24.49 -6.21 -7.18
C LEU A 134 -24.02 -6.55 -8.60
N TRP A 135 -24.23 -5.66 -9.57
CA TRP A 135 -23.89 -5.91 -10.97
C TRP A 135 -22.38 -6.01 -11.22
N TRP A 136 -21.57 -5.26 -10.47
CA TRP A 136 -20.12 -5.37 -10.57
C TRP A 136 -19.61 -6.73 -10.11
N ASN A 137 -20.03 -7.17 -8.92
CA ASN A 137 -19.58 -8.43 -8.36
C ASN A 137 -20.17 -9.62 -9.14
N GLY A 138 -21.42 -9.56 -9.57
CA GLY A 138 -22.02 -10.56 -10.45
C GLY A 138 -21.26 -10.72 -11.75
N GLY A 139 -20.92 -9.62 -12.43
CA GLY A 139 -20.11 -9.65 -13.65
C GLY A 139 -18.69 -10.17 -13.43
N TYR A 140 -18.04 -9.69 -12.36
CA TYR A 140 -16.67 -10.07 -12.01
C TYR A 140 -16.56 -11.58 -11.75
N PHE A 141 -17.38 -12.11 -10.83
CA PHE A 141 -17.33 -13.53 -10.48
C PHE A 141 -17.94 -14.44 -11.56
N GLY A 142 -18.98 -13.99 -12.25
CA GLY A 142 -19.61 -14.75 -13.34
C GLY A 142 -18.70 -15.00 -14.54
N CYS A 143 -17.79 -14.05 -14.85
CA CYS A 143 -16.87 -14.17 -15.97
C CYS A 143 -15.57 -14.92 -15.60
N ILE A 144 -15.05 -14.73 -14.39
CA ILE A 144 -13.76 -15.33 -13.97
C ILE A 144 -13.75 -16.85 -14.08
N PHE A 145 -14.84 -17.53 -13.74
CA PHE A 145 -14.92 -18.99 -13.86
C PHE A 145 -14.76 -19.47 -15.30
N GLN A 146 -15.43 -18.81 -16.25
CA GLN A 146 -15.32 -19.16 -17.68
C GLN A 146 -13.92 -18.88 -18.21
N VAL A 147 -13.37 -17.70 -17.88
CA VAL A 147 -12.02 -17.32 -18.32
C VAL A 147 -10.97 -18.29 -17.78
N ARG A 148 -11.10 -18.73 -16.53
CA ARG A 148 -10.21 -19.73 -15.93
C ARG A 148 -10.35 -21.11 -16.54
N ASN A 149 -11.56 -21.53 -16.92
CA ASN A 149 -11.78 -22.80 -17.59
C ASN A 149 -11.21 -22.82 -19.02
N LEU A 150 -11.18 -21.67 -19.69
CA LEU A 150 -10.61 -21.51 -21.03
C LEU A 150 -9.07 -21.43 -21.03
N MET A 151 -8.46 -21.04 -19.91
CA MET A 151 -7.01 -20.95 -19.79
C MET A 151 -6.37 -22.31 -19.48
N LYS A 152 -5.20 -22.57 -20.04
CA LYS A 152 -4.39 -23.75 -19.68
C LYS A 152 -4.03 -23.67 -18.19
N LYS A 153 -4.22 -24.78 -17.47
CA LYS A 153 -3.75 -24.90 -16.09
C LYS A 153 -2.23 -24.71 -16.08
N ALA A 154 -1.75 -23.80 -15.25
CA ALA A 154 -0.34 -23.49 -15.15
C ALA A 154 0.34 -24.41 -14.15
N ASP A 155 1.43 -25.04 -14.59
CA ASP A 155 2.24 -25.94 -13.76
C ASP A 155 3.24 -25.18 -12.87
N THR A 156 3.54 -23.92 -13.22
CA THR A 156 4.47 -23.05 -12.46
C THR A 156 3.73 -22.02 -11.61
N PRO A 157 4.29 -21.62 -10.44
CA PRO A 157 3.74 -20.54 -9.61
C PRO A 157 3.59 -19.22 -10.37
N GLN A 158 4.56 -18.89 -11.24
CA GLN A 158 4.52 -17.69 -12.08
C GLN A 158 3.42 -17.77 -13.13
N GLY A 159 3.18 -18.94 -13.73
CA GLY A 159 2.08 -19.14 -14.67
C GLY A 159 0.71 -19.06 -13.99
N GLN A 160 0.58 -19.55 -12.75
CA GLN A 160 -0.65 -19.39 -11.96
C GLN A 160 -0.91 -17.92 -11.64
N LEU A 161 0.14 -17.20 -11.23
CA LEU A 161 0.09 -15.78 -10.96
C LEU A 161 -0.36 -14.97 -12.20
N PHE A 162 0.19 -15.30 -13.36
CA PHE A 162 -0.19 -14.70 -14.63
C PHE A 162 -1.64 -15.02 -15.02
N ASN A 163 -2.07 -16.27 -14.90
CA ASN A 163 -3.46 -16.67 -15.15
C ASN A 163 -4.43 -15.94 -14.20
N ASN A 164 -4.07 -15.76 -12.94
CA ASN A 164 -4.86 -15.00 -11.99
C ASN A 164 -4.92 -13.52 -12.33
N PHE A 165 -3.80 -12.94 -12.76
CA PHE A 165 -3.78 -11.57 -13.27
C PHE A 165 -4.69 -11.37 -14.49
N VAL A 166 -4.60 -12.27 -15.48
CA VAL A 166 -5.41 -12.21 -16.72
C VAL A 166 -6.89 -12.41 -16.40
N SER A 167 -7.25 -13.45 -15.65
CA SER A 167 -8.64 -13.70 -15.26
C SER A 167 -9.22 -12.56 -14.41
N GLY A 168 -8.44 -12.02 -13.47
CA GLY A 168 -8.82 -10.84 -12.69
C GLY A 168 -9.00 -9.59 -13.54
N SER A 169 -8.17 -9.41 -14.58
CA SER A 169 -8.26 -8.26 -15.48
C SER A 169 -9.48 -8.32 -16.40
N VAL A 170 -9.77 -9.50 -16.96
CA VAL A 170 -10.97 -9.73 -17.78
C VAL A 170 -12.23 -9.62 -16.92
N GLY A 171 -12.22 -10.22 -15.72
CA GLY A 171 -13.31 -10.05 -14.75
C GLY A 171 -13.52 -8.59 -14.36
N GLY A 172 -12.42 -7.84 -14.15
CA GLY A 172 -12.44 -6.41 -13.88
C GLY A 172 -13.08 -5.61 -15.02
N PHE A 173 -12.76 -5.94 -16.27
CA PHE A 173 -13.38 -5.33 -17.45
C PHE A 173 -14.88 -5.62 -17.54
N VAL A 174 -15.29 -6.89 -17.47
CA VAL A 174 -16.70 -7.29 -17.59
C VAL A 174 -17.54 -6.73 -16.44
N GLY A 175 -17.04 -6.83 -15.20
CA GLY A 175 -17.70 -6.21 -14.05
C GLY A 175 -17.86 -4.70 -14.23
N THR A 176 -16.85 -4.02 -14.80
CA THR A 176 -16.92 -2.59 -15.09
C THR A 176 -17.94 -2.28 -16.19
N ALA A 177 -18.01 -3.08 -17.25
CA ALA A 177 -18.98 -2.92 -18.33
C ALA A 177 -20.43 -3.03 -17.83
N LEU A 178 -20.71 -3.98 -16.93
CA LEU A 178 -22.04 -4.15 -16.35
C LEU A 178 -22.40 -3.06 -15.32
N ASN A 179 -21.46 -2.64 -14.48
CA ASN A 179 -21.71 -1.65 -13.44
C ASN A 179 -21.82 -0.22 -13.98
N THR A 180 -21.12 0.13 -15.07
CA THR A 180 -21.01 1.53 -15.52
C THR A 180 -22.35 2.26 -15.72
N PRO A 181 -23.39 1.66 -16.31
CA PRO A 181 -24.74 2.26 -16.36
C PRO A 181 -25.29 2.62 -14.98
N PHE A 182 -25.15 1.72 -14.00
CA PHE A 182 -25.62 1.92 -12.62
C PHE A 182 -24.78 2.96 -11.87
N ASP A 183 -23.50 3.10 -12.19
CA ASP A 183 -22.63 4.13 -11.63
C ASP A 183 -22.99 5.54 -12.10
N VAL A 184 -23.36 5.67 -13.39
CA VAL A 184 -23.88 6.93 -13.94
C VAL A 184 -25.20 7.28 -13.25
N VAL A 185 -26.15 6.35 -13.18
CA VAL A 185 -27.44 6.53 -12.49
C VAL A 185 -27.23 6.92 -11.03
N LYS A 186 -26.38 6.19 -10.30
CA LYS A 186 -26.02 6.49 -8.92
C LYS A 186 -25.50 7.92 -8.77
N SER A 187 -24.58 8.32 -9.63
CA SER A 187 -24.01 9.67 -9.60
C SER A 187 -25.07 10.75 -9.84
N ARG A 188 -26.06 10.48 -10.71
CA ARG A 188 -27.21 11.38 -10.93
C ARG A 188 -28.14 11.45 -9.72
N ILE A 189 -28.47 10.31 -9.11
CA ILE A 189 -29.35 10.24 -7.92
C ILE A 189 -28.70 10.94 -6.72
N GLN A 190 -27.41 10.67 -6.47
CA GLN A 190 -26.68 11.24 -5.34
C GLN A 190 -26.25 12.71 -5.55
N GLY A 191 -26.10 13.13 -6.81
CA GLY A 191 -25.79 14.51 -7.18
C GLY A 191 -27.00 15.44 -7.32
N ALA A 192 -28.23 14.90 -7.36
CA ALA A 192 -29.43 15.71 -7.51
C ALA A 192 -29.72 16.55 -6.27
N THR A 193 -29.91 17.86 -6.47
CA THR A 193 -30.35 18.78 -5.41
C THR A 193 -31.82 18.50 -5.08
N LYS A 194 -32.10 18.11 -3.83
CA LYS A 194 -33.47 17.91 -3.35
C LYS A 194 -34.08 19.27 -2.97
N ALA A 195 -34.90 19.84 -3.85
CA ALA A 195 -35.70 21.01 -3.49
C ALA A 195 -36.88 20.55 -2.61
N PRO A 196 -37.17 21.23 -1.48
CA PRO A 196 -38.27 20.86 -0.58
C PRO A 196 -39.60 20.78 -1.32
N GLY A 197 -40.35 19.68 -1.14
CA GLY A 197 -41.68 19.51 -1.72
C GLY A 197 -41.74 19.00 -3.17
N THR A 198 -40.59 18.71 -3.81
CA THR A 198 -40.55 18.17 -5.19
C THR A 198 -39.96 16.77 -5.23
N VAL A 199 -40.54 15.88 -6.06
CA VAL A 199 -39.96 14.56 -6.31
C VAL A 199 -38.71 14.76 -7.17
N PRO A 200 -37.52 14.28 -6.74
CA PRO A 200 -36.31 14.41 -7.53
C PRO A 200 -36.47 13.73 -8.91
N LYS A 201 -35.96 14.37 -9.97
CA LYS A 201 -35.98 13.83 -11.34
C LYS A 201 -35.43 12.40 -11.41
N TYR A 202 -34.40 12.09 -10.61
CA TYR A 202 -33.85 10.76 -10.45
C TYR A 202 -34.05 10.29 -9.01
N ASN A 203 -35.05 9.44 -8.77
CA ASN A 203 -35.39 8.94 -7.43
C ASN A 203 -35.00 7.48 -7.20
N TRP A 204 -35.12 6.63 -8.23
CA TRP A 204 -34.85 5.19 -8.17
C TRP A 204 -33.99 4.76 -9.36
N THR A 205 -33.19 3.71 -9.19
CA THR A 205 -32.20 3.31 -10.18
C THR A 205 -32.82 2.93 -11.53
N TYR A 206 -33.81 2.04 -11.57
CA TYR A 206 -34.40 1.59 -12.84
C TYR A 206 -35.19 2.69 -13.58
N PRO A 207 -36.06 3.48 -12.92
CA PRO A 207 -36.70 4.62 -13.56
C PRO A 207 -35.69 5.66 -14.07
N ALA A 208 -34.63 5.92 -13.30
CA ALA A 208 -33.57 6.84 -13.73
C ALA A 208 -32.80 6.31 -14.94
N LEU A 209 -32.53 5.00 -15.01
CA LEU A 209 -31.89 4.37 -16.16
C LEU A 209 -32.71 4.57 -17.44
N LEU A 210 -34.02 4.31 -17.38
CA LEU A 210 -34.94 4.54 -18.50
C LEU A 210 -35.02 6.02 -18.90
N THR A 211 -35.04 6.92 -17.91
CA THR A 211 -35.09 8.37 -18.15
C THR A 211 -33.83 8.85 -18.87
N ILE A 212 -32.64 8.41 -18.42
CA ILE A 212 -31.36 8.75 -19.07
C ILE A 212 -31.32 8.19 -20.50
N MET A 213 -31.77 6.94 -20.70
CA MET A 213 -31.82 6.34 -22.04
C MET A 213 -32.74 7.12 -22.99
N ARG A 214 -33.90 7.58 -22.51
CA ARG A 214 -34.87 8.33 -23.32
C ARG A 214 -34.41 9.76 -23.62
N GLU A 215 -33.81 10.45 -22.65
CA GLU A 215 -33.46 11.87 -22.77
C GLU A 215 -32.04 12.12 -23.32
N GLU A 216 -31.04 11.33 -22.89
CA GLU A 216 -29.64 11.52 -23.27
C GLU A 216 -29.12 10.45 -24.25
N GLY A 217 -29.89 9.38 -24.47
CA GLY A 217 -29.53 8.23 -25.30
C GLY A 217 -28.70 7.16 -24.57
N PRO A 218 -28.57 5.96 -25.16
CA PRO A 218 -27.91 4.81 -24.52
C PRO A 218 -26.41 5.03 -24.27
N THR A 219 -25.73 5.84 -25.08
CA THR A 219 -24.30 6.15 -24.90
C THR A 219 -24.02 6.97 -23.65
N ALA A 220 -25.01 7.71 -23.13
CA ALA A 220 -24.88 8.49 -21.90
C ALA A 220 -24.63 7.62 -20.66
N LEU A 221 -25.15 6.38 -20.66
CA LEU A 221 -24.92 5.40 -19.58
C LEU A 221 -23.47 4.94 -19.46
N TYR A 222 -22.65 5.18 -20.48
CA TYR A 222 -21.23 4.81 -20.51
C TYR A 222 -20.28 6.03 -20.40
N LYS A 223 -20.81 7.20 -20.01
CA LYS A 223 -19.98 8.36 -19.70
C LYS A 223 -18.99 8.02 -18.58
N GLY A 224 -17.69 8.19 -18.86
CA GLY A 224 -16.61 7.84 -17.92
C GLY A 224 -16.19 6.36 -17.93
N PHE A 225 -16.66 5.55 -18.88
CA PHE A 225 -16.27 4.13 -18.98
C PHE A 225 -14.76 3.93 -19.17
N VAL A 226 -14.15 4.64 -20.13
CA VAL A 226 -12.72 4.51 -20.45
C VAL A 226 -11.79 4.74 -19.24
N PRO A 227 -11.87 5.86 -18.50
CA PRO A 227 -11.02 6.05 -17.32
C PRO A 227 -11.28 5.01 -16.23
N LYS A 228 -12.51 4.50 -16.14
CA LYS A 228 -12.89 3.48 -15.17
C LYS A 228 -12.30 2.11 -15.51
N VAL A 229 -12.30 1.72 -16.79
CA VAL A 229 -11.67 0.48 -17.26
C VAL A 229 -10.16 0.52 -17.04
N LEU A 230 -9.50 1.62 -17.41
CA LEU A 230 -8.05 1.78 -17.21
C LEU A 230 -7.63 1.63 -15.74
N ARG A 231 -8.51 2.00 -14.81
CA ARG A 231 -8.30 1.81 -13.37
C ARG A 231 -8.63 0.39 -12.91
N LEU A 232 -9.82 -0.12 -13.26
CA LEU A 232 -10.39 -1.31 -12.64
C LEU A 232 -9.94 -2.62 -13.29
N ALA A 233 -9.59 -2.63 -14.58
CA ALA A 233 -9.10 -3.84 -15.23
C ALA A 233 -7.70 -4.23 -14.70
N PRO A 234 -6.66 -3.36 -14.73
CA PRO A 234 -5.38 -3.69 -14.10
C PRO A 234 -5.49 -3.88 -12.58
N GLY A 235 -6.34 -3.07 -11.93
CA GLY A 235 -6.58 -3.17 -10.49
C GLY A 235 -7.18 -4.51 -10.05
N GLY A 236 -8.02 -5.14 -10.90
CA GLY A 236 -8.55 -6.48 -10.64
C GLY A 236 -7.47 -7.56 -10.66
N GLY A 237 -6.54 -7.47 -11.60
CA GLY A 237 -5.35 -8.33 -11.64
C GLY A 237 -4.49 -8.16 -10.40
N VAL A 238 -4.11 -6.93 -10.07
CA VAL A 238 -3.31 -6.62 -8.86
C VAL A 238 -3.99 -7.10 -7.58
N LEU A 239 -5.30 -6.98 -7.47
CA LEU A 239 -6.06 -7.45 -6.31
C LEU A 239 -5.87 -8.96 -6.08
N LEU A 240 -6.02 -9.77 -7.14
CA LEU A 240 -5.85 -11.23 -7.00
C LEU A 240 -4.40 -11.59 -6.67
N LEU A 241 -3.42 -10.91 -7.27
CA LEU A 241 -2.00 -11.08 -6.95
C LEU A 241 -1.74 -10.83 -5.46
N VAL A 242 -2.26 -9.72 -4.92
CA VAL A 242 -2.06 -9.33 -3.52
C VAL A 242 -2.78 -10.29 -2.58
N VAL A 243 -3.99 -10.73 -2.90
CA VAL A 243 -4.75 -11.68 -2.07
C VAL A 243 -4.04 -13.02 -2.00
N GLU A 244 -3.58 -13.57 -3.13
CA GLU A 244 -2.85 -14.84 -3.15
C GLU A 244 -1.53 -14.75 -2.40
N PHE A 245 -0.80 -13.66 -2.60
CA PHE A 245 0.43 -13.37 -1.87
C PHE A 245 0.16 -13.32 -0.35
N THR A 246 -0.86 -12.57 0.06
CA THR A 246 -1.21 -12.36 1.48
C THR A 246 -1.64 -13.67 2.14
N LEU A 247 -2.54 -14.42 1.51
CA LEU A 247 -2.95 -15.74 1.98
C LEU A 247 -1.77 -16.72 2.03
N GLY A 248 -0.85 -16.64 1.07
CA GLY A 248 0.39 -17.42 1.06
C GLY A 248 1.31 -17.14 2.26
N VAL A 249 1.39 -15.89 2.70
CA VAL A 249 2.13 -15.49 3.92
C VAL A 249 1.43 -16.00 5.17
N PHE A 250 0.11 -15.79 5.30
CA PHE A 250 -0.65 -16.25 6.47
C PHE A 250 -0.63 -17.77 6.64
N ARG A 251 -0.64 -18.54 5.54
CA ARG A 251 -0.54 -20.01 5.58
C ARG A 251 0.81 -20.54 6.09
N LYS A 252 1.86 -19.71 6.09
CA LYS A 252 3.22 -20.08 6.55
C LYS A 252 3.48 -19.75 8.03
N VAL A 253 2.55 -19.08 8.72
CA VAL A 253 2.68 -18.76 10.14
C VAL A 253 2.21 -19.97 10.98
N PRO A 254 3.08 -20.63 11.76
CA PRO A 254 2.69 -21.73 12.63
C PRO A 254 1.88 -21.19 13.81
N GLY A 255 0.71 -21.77 14.11
CA GLY A 255 -0.06 -21.47 15.33
C GLY A 255 -1.45 -20.85 15.13
N HIS A 256 -1.84 -20.46 13.92
CA HIS A 256 -3.23 -20.12 13.60
C HIS A 256 -3.79 -21.15 12.61
N GLY A 257 -4.29 -22.26 13.16
CA GLY A 257 -5.15 -23.20 12.44
C GLY A 257 -6.50 -22.56 12.15
N THR A 258 -6.54 -21.46 11.43
CA THR A 258 -7.81 -20.93 10.93
C THR A 258 -8.21 -21.76 9.72
N GLY A 259 -9.26 -22.56 9.88
CA GLY A 259 -9.94 -23.33 8.84
C GLY A 259 -10.63 -22.48 7.76
N TYR A 260 -10.03 -21.35 7.34
CA TYR A 260 -10.43 -20.61 6.15
C TYR A 260 -9.80 -21.27 4.93
N ARG A 261 -10.40 -22.38 4.54
CA ARG A 261 -10.27 -22.93 3.20
C ARG A 261 -11.24 -22.14 2.31
N LEU A 262 -10.69 -21.25 1.48
CA LEU A 262 -11.38 -20.64 0.34
C LEU A 262 -11.57 -21.72 -0.74
N ASP A 263 -12.41 -22.71 -0.46
CA ASP A 263 -12.64 -23.88 -1.32
C ASP A 263 -13.47 -23.56 -2.58
N HIS A 264 -13.78 -22.29 -2.83
CA HIS A 264 -14.48 -21.83 -4.03
C HIS A 264 -13.58 -21.13 -5.04
N PHE A 265 -12.29 -21.03 -4.75
CA PHE A 265 -11.27 -20.87 -5.76
C PHE A 265 -10.58 -22.23 -5.88
N ASP A 266 -11.04 -23.08 -6.82
CA ASP A 266 -10.40 -24.38 -7.10
C ASP A 266 -8.96 -24.15 -7.61
N THR A 267 -8.07 -23.96 -6.64
CA THR A 267 -6.63 -24.13 -6.73
C THR A 267 -6.31 -25.28 -5.79
N ARG A 268 -6.70 -26.50 -6.16
CA ARG A 268 -6.23 -27.68 -5.42
C ARG A 268 -4.71 -27.60 -5.23
N PRO A 269 -4.21 -27.68 -4.00
CA PRO A 269 -2.80 -27.89 -3.77
C PRO A 269 -2.44 -29.31 -4.21
N MET A 270 -1.30 -29.43 -4.87
CA MET A 270 -0.62 -30.67 -5.22
C MET A 270 -0.18 -31.40 -3.93
N SER A 271 -1.12 -31.95 -3.18
CA SER A 271 -0.89 -32.57 -1.86
C SER A 271 -0.38 -34.00 -1.92
N LYS A 272 -0.02 -34.52 -3.11
CA LYS A 272 0.57 -35.86 -3.28
C LYS A 272 2.03 -35.90 -3.75
N VAL A 273 2.68 -34.77 -4.00
CA VAL A 273 4.11 -34.74 -4.36
C VAL A 273 5.00 -34.16 -3.25
N LEU A 274 4.42 -33.54 -2.22
CA LEU A 274 5.17 -32.98 -1.08
C LEU A 274 5.13 -33.84 0.20
N ARG A 275 4.57 -35.07 0.14
CA ARG A 275 4.59 -36.02 1.27
C ARG A 275 5.74 -37.05 1.21
N SER A 276 6.53 -37.06 0.14
CA SER A 276 7.71 -37.94 0.02
C SER A 276 9.05 -37.19 -0.07
N GLY A 277 9.04 -35.86 -0.01
CA GLY A 277 10.25 -35.04 0.01
C GLY A 277 10.15 -34.02 1.12
N GLY A 278 10.69 -34.34 2.29
CA GLY A 278 10.90 -33.37 3.36
C GLY A 278 11.82 -32.26 2.86
N PHE A 279 11.24 -31.14 2.44
CA PHE A 279 11.97 -29.90 2.19
C PHE A 279 11.50 -28.84 3.19
N SER A 280 12.11 -28.90 4.37
CA SER A 280 12.22 -27.74 5.25
C SER A 280 13.11 -26.72 4.53
N LEU A 281 12.51 -25.75 3.86
CA LEU A 281 13.26 -24.61 3.34
C LEU A 281 13.44 -23.59 4.47
N SER A 282 14.15 -24.01 5.52
CA SER A 282 14.95 -23.08 6.31
C SER A 282 16.05 -22.62 5.38
N PHE A 283 15.91 -21.43 4.80
CA PHE A 283 17.05 -20.74 4.19
C PHE A 283 17.94 -20.27 5.36
N LYS A 284 18.58 -21.23 6.04
CA LYS A 284 19.94 -20.99 6.50
C LYS A 284 20.71 -20.82 5.22
N MET A 285 20.93 -19.57 4.84
CA MET A 285 22.05 -19.25 3.98
C MET A 285 23.27 -19.76 4.77
N SER A 286 23.70 -20.97 4.42
CA SER A 286 25.06 -21.43 4.67
C SER A 286 25.96 -20.25 4.38
N THR A 287 26.97 -20.06 5.22
CA THR A 287 28.09 -19.11 5.13
C THR A 287 28.71 -19.11 3.73
N ALA A 288 27.96 -18.62 2.75
CA ALA A 288 28.42 -18.28 1.42
C ALA A 288 29.13 -16.96 1.63
N SER A 289 30.45 -17.01 1.45
CA SER A 289 31.38 -15.88 1.49
C SER A 289 30.69 -14.58 1.10
N ARG A 290 30.56 -13.66 2.05
CA ARG A 290 30.08 -12.30 1.77
C ARG A 290 30.89 -11.73 0.62
N LEU A 291 30.22 -11.00 -0.26
CA LEU A 291 30.92 -10.27 -1.30
C LEU A 291 31.91 -9.31 -0.61
N PRO A 292 33.14 -9.18 -1.14
CA PRO A 292 34.17 -8.36 -0.53
C PRO A 292 33.70 -6.91 -0.44
N TYR A 293 34.11 -6.23 0.63
CA TYR A 293 33.86 -4.80 0.78
C TYR A 293 34.74 -4.03 -0.21
N VAL A 294 34.11 -3.14 -0.97
CA VAL A 294 34.78 -2.15 -1.81
C VAL A 294 34.23 -0.77 -1.41
N PRO A 295 35.09 0.18 -0.98
CA PRO A 295 34.63 1.52 -0.63
C PRO A 295 34.16 2.28 -1.88
N ALA A 296 33.30 3.27 -1.69
CA ALA A 296 32.78 4.10 -2.78
C ALA A 296 33.91 4.84 -3.51
N ALA A 297 33.89 4.81 -4.84
CA ALA A 297 34.84 5.55 -5.67
C ALA A 297 34.31 6.96 -6.02
N ARG A 298 35.22 7.83 -6.48
CA ARG A 298 34.87 9.19 -6.92
C ARG A 298 33.89 9.14 -8.09
N GLY A 299 32.66 9.62 -7.89
CA GLY A 299 31.60 9.66 -8.91
C GLY A 299 30.47 8.63 -8.70
N ASP A 300 30.64 7.74 -7.71
CA ASP A 300 29.57 6.86 -7.25
C ASP A 300 28.49 7.65 -6.50
N LYS A 301 27.24 7.16 -6.56
CA LYS A 301 26.11 7.73 -5.85
C LYS A 301 25.89 6.97 -4.55
N ARG A 302 25.70 7.71 -3.46
CA ARG A 302 25.44 7.18 -2.12
C ARG A 302 24.26 7.94 -1.51
N SER A 303 23.70 7.42 -0.44
CA SER A 303 22.49 7.95 0.20
C SER A 303 22.74 8.27 1.68
N PRO A 304 21.85 8.99 2.37
CA PRO A 304 21.96 9.13 3.83
C PRO A 304 21.70 7.83 4.61
N CYS A 305 21.35 6.73 3.92
CA CYS A 305 21.01 5.45 4.55
C CYS A 305 22.23 4.51 4.53
N PRO A 306 22.86 4.25 5.69
CA PRO A 306 24.06 3.41 5.77
C PRO A 306 23.79 1.98 5.27
N ALA A 307 22.58 1.47 5.51
CA ALA A 307 22.17 0.14 5.06
C ALA A 307 22.18 -0.01 3.52
N LEU A 308 21.77 1.03 2.77
CA LEU A 308 21.77 0.97 1.31
C LEU A 308 23.18 1.15 0.75
N ASN A 309 23.98 2.00 1.38
CA ASN A 309 25.37 2.22 0.99
C ASN A 309 26.21 0.96 1.24
N ALA A 310 26.00 0.26 2.34
CA ALA A 310 26.59 -1.05 2.60
C ALA A 310 26.22 -2.10 1.52
N LEU A 311 24.97 -2.13 1.06
CA LEU A 311 24.60 -3.02 -0.04
C LEU A 311 25.33 -2.68 -1.36
N ALA A 312 25.55 -1.39 -1.64
CA ALA A 312 26.28 -0.96 -2.82
C ALA A 312 27.80 -1.23 -2.70
N ASN A 313 28.39 -0.97 -1.53
CA ASN A 313 29.81 -1.21 -1.24
C ASN A 313 30.16 -2.71 -1.29
N HIS A 314 29.21 -3.59 -0.95
CA HIS A 314 29.37 -5.04 -1.10
C HIS A 314 28.85 -5.59 -2.44
N GLY A 315 28.32 -4.76 -3.35
CA GLY A 315 27.87 -5.20 -4.67
C GLY A 315 26.55 -5.99 -4.70
N TYR A 316 25.77 -5.99 -3.62
CA TYR A 316 24.39 -6.49 -3.61
C TYR A 316 23.43 -5.54 -4.36
N LEU A 317 23.79 -4.27 -4.44
CA LEU A 317 23.25 -3.27 -5.36
C LEU A 317 24.33 -2.86 -6.37
N PRO A 318 23.98 -2.22 -7.51
CA PRO A 318 24.97 -1.63 -8.41
C PRO A 318 25.94 -0.75 -7.62
N HIS A 319 27.23 -1.07 -7.67
CA HIS A 319 28.24 -0.39 -6.85
C HIS A 319 28.31 1.12 -7.09
N ASN A 320 28.02 1.56 -8.33
CA ASN A 320 27.93 2.96 -8.69
C ASN A 320 26.72 3.70 -8.09
N GLY A 321 25.80 2.98 -7.42
CA GLY A 321 24.60 3.51 -6.79
C GLY A 321 23.53 4.02 -7.75
N LYS A 322 23.60 3.66 -9.04
CA LYS A 322 22.71 4.18 -10.10
C LYS A 322 21.76 3.09 -10.61
N ASN A 323 20.60 3.55 -11.06
CA ASN A 323 19.62 2.77 -11.83
C ASN A 323 19.14 1.50 -11.10
N ILE A 324 18.96 1.59 -9.77
CA ILE A 324 18.52 0.48 -8.94
C ILE A 324 17.04 0.20 -9.24
N GLY A 325 16.74 -1.02 -9.68
CA GLY A 325 15.36 -1.44 -9.98
C GLY A 325 14.58 -1.84 -8.73
N PHE A 326 13.25 -1.64 -8.75
CA PHE A 326 12.34 -2.00 -7.64
C PHE A 326 12.52 -3.42 -7.10
N LEU A 327 12.53 -4.42 -7.97
CA LEU A 327 12.70 -5.82 -7.55
C LEU A 327 14.11 -6.11 -7.04
N GLN A 328 15.13 -5.44 -7.60
CA GLN A 328 16.52 -5.59 -7.19
C GLN A 328 16.71 -5.07 -5.76
N LEU A 329 16.14 -3.90 -5.46
CA LEU A 329 16.18 -3.34 -4.10
C LEU A 329 15.49 -4.26 -3.09
N ILE A 330 14.29 -4.76 -3.41
CA ILE A 330 13.56 -5.70 -2.56
C ILE A 330 14.38 -6.98 -2.35
N GLN A 331 14.98 -7.52 -3.40
CA GLN A 331 15.78 -8.73 -3.29
C GLN A 331 17.01 -8.52 -2.40
N ALA A 332 17.73 -7.41 -2.57
CA ALA A 332 18.94 -7.11 -1.81
C ALA A 332 18.66 -6.97 -0.31
N VAL A 333 17.72 -6.10 0.10
CA VAL A 333 17.42 -5.89 1.52
C VAL A 333 16.84 -7.13 2.21
N ARG A 334 16.15 -8.00 1.46
CA ARG A 334 15.59 -9.24 2.02
C ARG A 334 16.62 -10.34 2.16
N SER A 335 17.49 -10.50 1.17
CA SER A 335 18.50 -11.56 1.18
C SER A 335 19.63 -11.25 2.17
N VAL A 336 20.00 -9.98 2.32
CA VAL A 336 21.11 -9.57 3.19
C VAL A 336 20.63 -9.26 4.61
N TYR A 337 19.57 -8.48 4.77
CA TYR A 337 19.10 -8.01 6.08
C TYR A 337 17.94 -8.82 6.67
N ASN A 338 17.51 -9.89 6.00
CA ASN A 338 16.36 -10.70 6.41
C ASN A 338 15.08 -9.88 6.65
N LEU A 339 14.87 -8.81 5.87
CA LEU A 339 13.64 -8.02 5.95
C LEU A 339 12.45 -8.85 5.45
N SER A 340 11.31 -8.69 6.13
CA SER A 340 10.03 -9.21 5.66
C SER A 340 9.67 -8.58 4.31
N PHE A 341 8.95 -9.32 3.46
CA PHE A 341 8.53 -8.77 2.18
C PHE A 341 7.69 -7.48 2.30
N PRO A 342 6.71 -7.39 3.22
CA PRO A 342 5.91 -6.17 3.35
C PRO A 342 6.76 -4.94 3.69
N LEU A 343 7.72 -5.10 4.62
CA LEU A 343 8.63 -4.02 5.00
C LEU A 343 9.56 -3.65 3.84
N ALA A 344 10.14 -4.64 3.15
CA ALA A 344 11.00 -4.40 2.00
C ALA A 344 10.28 -3.69 0.84
N VAL A 345 9.04 -4.10 0.54
CA VAL A 345 8.19 -3.46 -0.47
C VAL A 345 7.85 -2.04 -0.05
N LEU A 346 7.47 -1.81 1.21
CA LEU A 346 7.15 -0.49 1.72
C LEU A 346 8.35 0.46 1.57
N LEU A 347 9.53 0.07 2.05
CA LEU A 347 10.75 0.88 2.00
C LEU A 347 11.16 1.16 0.54
N ALA A 348 11.14 0.14 -0.33
CA ALA A 348 11.47 0.31 -1.75
C ALA A 348 10.48 1.21 -2.48
N LEU A 349 9.18 1.07 -2.19
CA LEU A 349 8.11 1.83 -2.84
C LEU A 349 8.11 3.29 -2.38
N VAL A 350 8.30 3.56 -1.09
CA VAL A 350 8.45 4.92 -0.56
C VAL A 350 9.68 5.59 -1.18
N GLY A 351 10.83 4.90 -1.17
CA GLY A 351 12.06 5.36 -1.84
C GLY A 351 11.84 5.74 -3.30
N MET A 352 11.22 4.86 -4.07
CA MET A 352 11.06 5.03 -5.52
C MET A 352 9.93 5.98 -5.92
N LEU A 353 8.88 6.13 -5.12
CA LEU A 353 7.81 7.09 -5.40
C LEU A 353 8.19 8.52 -5.01
N LEU A 354 8.94 8.69 -3.91
CA LEU A 354 9.32 10.01 -3.44
C LEU A 354 10.56 10.55 -4.15
N CYS A 355 11.52 9.68 -4.49
CA CYS A 355 12.85 10.08 -5.01
C CYS A 355 13.23 9.42 -6.34
N GLY A 356 12.48 8.41 -6.81
CA GLY A 356 12.80 7.66 -8.03
C GLY A 356 12.12 8.19 -9.30
N HIS A 357 12.54 7.64 -10.43
CA HIS A 357 11.92 7.85 -11.74
C HIS A 357 11.59 6.49 -12.39
N ALA A 358 10.33 6.29 -12.79
CA ALA A 358 9.87 5.05 -13.45
C ALA A 358 10.23 3.74 -12.70
N LEU A 359 10.07 3.71 -11.37
CA LEU A 359 10.43 2.57 -10.49
C LEU A 359 11.93 2.22 -10.51
N ARG A 360 12.76 3.21 -10.80
CA ARG A 360 14.22 3.15 -10.64
C ARG A 360 14.70 4.25 -9.70
N LEU A 361 15.78 3.99 -8.98
CA LEU A 361 16.34 4.88 -7.97
C LEU A 361 17.86 5.01 -8.14
N ASP A 362 18.34 6.24 -8.13
CA ASP A 362 19.74 6.54 -7.86
C ASP A 362 19.87 6.91 -6.36
N LEU A 363 20.90 6.41 -5.68
CA LEU A 363 21.00 6.53 -4.21
C LEU A 363 21.08 7.98 -3.72
N ASP A 364 21.74 8.86 -4.49
CA ASP A 364 21.87 10.28 -4.17
C ASP A 364 20.53 11.01 -4.19
N LYS A 365 19.53 10.49 -4.91
CA LYS A 365 18.19 11.09 -4.91
C LYS A 365 17.47 10.94 -3.58
N LEU A 366 17.90 10.01 -2.73
CA LEU A 366 17.40 9.94 -1.36
C LEU A 366 17.84 11.16 -0.54
N ALA A 367 18.94 11.82 -0.91
CA ALA A 367 19.47 13.04 -0.28
C ALA A 367 18.76 14.34 -0.72
N LEU A 368 17.68 14.25 -1.51
CA LEU A 368 16.93 15.44 -1.93
C LEU A 368 16.21 16.08 -0.73
N HIS A 369 16.45 17.37 -0.53
CA HIS A 369 15.88 18.13 0.57
C HIS A 369 14.34 18.09 0.54
N ASN A 370 13.70 17.92 1.70
CA ASN A 370 12.24 17.78 1.88
C ASN A 370 11.61 16.56 1.15
N ARG A 371 12.37 15.50 0.91
CA ARG A 371 11.84 14.24 0.35
C ARG A 371 11.92 13.10 1.36
N ILE A 372 13.06 12.42 1.39
CA ILE A 372 13.39 11.36 2.34
C ILE A 372 14.50 11.86 3.25
N GLU A 373 15.43 12.62 2.70
CA GLU A 373 16.43 13.34 3.46
C GLU A 373 15.85 14.60 4.09
N HIS A 374 16.19 14.69 5.37
CA HIS A 374 16.24 15.85 6.24
C HIS A 374 17.26 15.48 7.33
N ASP A 375 17.45 16.37 8.29
CA ASP A 375 18.23 16.27 9.54
C ASP A 375 17.91 15.07 10.48
N ALA A 376 17.28 14.04 9.93
CA ALA A 376 16.96 12.76 10.52
C ALA A 376 18.15 11.79 10.59
N SER A 377 19.18 11.98 9.74
CA SER A 377 20.37 11.10 9.80
C SER A 377 21.21 11.34 11.04
N LEU A 378 21.73 10.26 11.61
CA LEU A 378 22.59 10.32 12.79
C LEU A 378 24.02 10.79 12.49
N VAL A 379 24.53 10.53 11.27
CA VAL A 379 25.94 10.75 10.92
C VAL A 379 26.16 11.56 9.64
N HIS A 380 25.09 11.94 8.95
CA HIS A 380 25.17 12.82 7.78
C HIS A 380 24.75 14.24 8.14
N GLY A 381 25.40 15.22 7.50
CA GLY A 381 25.12 16.64 7.68
C GLY A 381 23.79 17.06 7.03
N ASP A 382 23.28 18.20 7.49
CA ASP A 382 22.01 18.75 7.04
C ASP A 382 22.17 19.50 5.70
N ALA A 383 21.08 19.60 4.92
CA ALA A 383 21.08 20.44 3.72
C ALA A 383 21.32 21.91 4.09
N LEU A 384 22.39 22.51 3.52
CA LEU A 384 22.66 23.94 3.67
C LEU A 384 21.54 24.77 3.04
N ALA A 385 21.24 25.94 3.63
CA ALA A 385 20.23 26.85 3.12
C ALA A 385 20.48 27.20 1.64
N GLY A 386 19.53 26.85 0.77
CA GLY A 386 19.61 27.08 -0.68
C GLY A 386 20.16 25.90 -1.50
N HIS A 387 20.63 24.82 -0.87
CA HIS A 387 21.00 23.58 -1.55
C HIS A 387 19.81 22.63 -1.73
N THR A 388 19.77 21.92 -2.86
CA THR A 388 18.69 20.97 -3.18
C THR A 388 18.94 19.55 -2.65
N GLU A 389 20.17 19.23 -2.28
CA GLU A 389 20.62 17.92 -1.80
C GLU A 389 21.51 18.12 -0.57
N ALA A 390 21.39 17.25 0.44
CA ALA A 390 22.28 17.29 1.60
C ALA A 390 23.63 16.60 1.37
N PRO A 391 24.63 16.91 2.22
CA PRO A 391 25.90 16.19 2.24
C PRO A 391 25.69 14.68 2.47
N ILE A 392 26.08 13.90 1.46
CA ILE A 392 26.09 12.44 1.50
C ILE A 392 27.32 11.86 2.22
N PRO A 393 28.52 12.49 2.24
CA PRO A 393 29.62 11.97 3.04
C PRO A 393 29.29 11.95 4.53
N VAL A 394 29.76 10.92 5.22
CA VAL A 394 29.70 10.84 6.68
C VAL A 394 30.44 12.03 7.29
N ASP A 395 29.76 12.75 8.17
CA ASP A 395 30.33 13.87 8.92
C ASP A 395 31.14 13.31 10.10
N SER A 396 32.44 13.60 10.12
CA SER A 396 33.36 13.09 11.15
C SER A 396 32.99 13.58 12.55
N GLU A 397 32.50 14.82 12.70
CA GLU A 397 32.14 15.38 14.00
C GLU A 397 30.85 14.74 14.55
N LEU A 398 29.87 14.47 13.66
CA LEU A 398 28.67 13.75 14.01
C LEU A 398 28.96 12.28 14.34
N LEU A 399 29.84 11.62 13.58
CA LEU A 399 30.26 10.26 13.85
C LEU A 399 31.02 10.16 15.19
N ASP A 400 31.95 11.06 15.46
CA ASP A 400 32.68 11.11 16.74
C ASP A 400 31.72 11.33 17.91
N THR A 401 30.76 12.26 17.75
CA THR A 401 29.70 12.48 18.74
C THR A 401 28.86 11.22 18.95
N PHE A 402 28.48 10.55 17.86
CA PHE A 402 27.70 9.32 17.89
C PHE A 402 28.43 8.19 18.63
N LEU A 403 29.70 7.98 18.30
CA LEU A 403 30.55 6.96 18.90
C LEU A 403 30.88 7.26 20.37
N SER A 404 30.98 8.54 20.77
CA SER A 404 31.17 8.92 22.19
C SER A 404 30.04 8.49 23.12
N HIS A 405 28.84 8.22 22.57
CA HIS A 405 27.70 7.72 23.33
C HIS A 405 27.70 6.19 23.49
N ALA A 406 28.56 5.49 22.75
CA ALA A 406 28.78 4.06 22.91
C ALA A 406 29.94 3.83 23.90
N SER A 407 29.75 2.94 24.88
CA SER A 407 30.84 2.51 25.76
C SER A 407 31.69 1.46 25.05
N GLU A 408 33.01 1.54 25.13
CA GLU A 408 33.90 0.50 24.59
C GLU A 408 33.62 -0.90 25.18
N LYS A 409 33.10 -0.96 26.43
CA LYS A 409 32.82 -2.22 27.14
C LYS A 409 31.37 -2.69 27.02
N GLU A 410 30.41 -1.77 26.87
CA GLU A 410 28.97 -2.06 26.91
C GLU A 410 28.26 -1.73 25.58
N GLY A 411 28.97 -1.23 24.58
CA GLY A 411 28.37 -0.81 23.31
C GLY A 411 27.29 0.27 23.48
N LEU A 412 26.33 0.29 22.55
CA LEU A 412 25.18 1.19 22.56
C LEU A 412 23.88 0.39 22.73
N ASN A 413 23.07 0.80 23.70
CA ASN A 413 21.73 0.26 23.93
C ASN A 413 20.64 1.17 23.31
N LEU A 414 19.37 0.76 23.40
CA LEU A 414 18.26 1.49 22.80
C LEU A 414 18.04 2.87 23.44
N ASP A 415 18.29 3.02 24.75
CA ASP A 415 18.24 4.31 25.44
C ASP A 415 19.32 5.27 24.95
N GLY A 416 20.52 4.78 24.67
CA GLY A 416 21.61 5.53 24.05
C GLY A 416 21.24 6.02 22.65
N PHE A 417 20.64 5.16 21.84
CA PHE A 417 20.10 5.53 20.52
C PHE A 417 19.00 6.60 20.61
N ALA A 418 18.08 6.48 21.57
CA ALA A 418 17.03 7.47 21.81
C ALA A 418 17.63 8.82 22.24
N LYS A 419 18.65 8.80 23.10
CA LYS A 419 19.38 10.00 23.52
C LYS A 419 20.07 10.69 22.35
N LEU A 420 20.80 9.94 21.52
CA LEU A 420 21.45 10.45 20.32
C LEU A 420 20.45 11.14 19.38
N ARG A 421 19.26 10.58 19.22
CA ARG A 421 18.19 11.19 18.41
C ARG A 421 17.68 12.48 19.04
N VAL A 422 17.49 12.53 20.36
CA VAL A 422 17.10 13.76 21.08
C VAL A 422 18.17 14.84 20.92
N ASP A 423 19.45 14.49 21.11
CA ASP A 423 20.57 15.43 21.02
C ASP A 423 20.75 15.94 19.58
N ARG A 424 20.55 15.08 18.57
CA ARG A 424 20.54 15.51 17.16
C ARG A 424 19.40 16.48 16.87
N GLU A 425 18.19 16.19 17.36
CA GLU A 425 17.02 17.07 17.18
C GLU A 425 17.17 18.43 17.89
N ALA A 426 17.90 18.48 19.01
CA ALA A 426 18.17 19.72 19.73
C ALA A 426 19.15 20.65 19.00
N ARG A 427 19.99 20.11 18.11
CA ARG A 427 20.99 20.87 17.33
C ARG A 427 20.43 21.39 16.00
N LEU A 428 19.19 21.05 15.66
CA LEU A 428 18.57 21.48 14.41
C LEU A 428 18.21 22.95 14.43
N THR A 429 18.48 23.63 13.31
CA THR A 429 18.12 25.04 13.15
C THR A 429 16.61 25.23 13.04
N SER A 430 15.88 24.21 12.57
CA SER A 430 14.42 24.18 12.49
C SER A 430 13.90 22.85 13.03
N PRO A 431 12.76 22.84 13.75
CA PRO A 431 12.18 21.60 14.23
C PRO A 431 11.71 20.72 13.06
N LEU A 432 11.93 19.42 13.16
CA LEU A 432 11.45 18.46 12.17
C LEU A 432 9.93 18.45 12.11
N ASP A 433 9.40 18.33 10.90
CA ASP A 433 7.98 18.03 10.73
C ASP A 433 7.65 16.60 11.20
N HIS A 434 6.36 16.30 11.27
CA HIS A 434 5.88 15.02 11.74
C HIS A 434 6.37 13.85 10.87
N LEU A 435 6.48 14.01 9.55
CA LEU A 435 6.88 12.91 8.66
C LEU A 435 8.36 12.56 8.87
N HIS A 436 9.22 13.58 8.92
CA HIS A 436 10.66 13.39 9.08
C HIS A 436 11.04 12.93 10.49
N SER A 437 10.27 13.34 11.51
CA SER A 437 10.39 12.77 12.85
C SER A 437 10.09 11.26 12.88
N GLU A 438 9.07 10.79 12.13
CA GLU A 438 8.83 9.34 11.99
C GLU A 438 9.96 8.62 11.25
N ILE A 439 10.53 9.25 10.21
CA ILE A 439 11.66 8.69 9.47
C ILE A 439 12.89 8.53 10.38
N GLY A 440 13.23 9.54 11.18
CA GLY A 440 14.36 9.49 12.10
C GLY A 440 14.20 8.42 13.19
N LYS A 441 12.99 8.25 13.74
CA LYS A 441 12.67 7.13 14.65
C LYS A 441 12.77 5.77 13.95
N GLY A 442 12.36 5.71 12.68
CA GLY A 442 12.47 4.52 11.84
C GLY A 442 13.92 4.11 11.58
N GLU A 443 14.82 5.05 11.35
CA GLU A 443 16.27 4.80 11.18
C GLU A 443 16.86 4.16 12.44
N VAL A 444 16.56 4.73 13.61
CA VAL A 444 16.99 4.17 14.90
C VAL A 444 16.41 2.77 15.11
N ALA A 445 15.11 2.59 14.90
CA ALA A 445 14.43 1.32 15.11
C ALA A 445 14.97 0.21 14.19
N LEU A 446 15.18 0.51 12.91
CA LEU A 446 15.74 -0.47 11.96
C LEU A 446 17.20 -0.78 12.29
N SER A 447 18.01 0.22 12.64
CA SER A 447 19.40 -0.02 13.04
C SER A 447 19.49 -0.88 14.29
N TRP A 448 18.63 -0.62 15.28
CA TRP A 448 18.49 -1.48 16.45
C TRP A 448 18.12 -2.92 16.09
N LEU A 449 17.07 -3.11 15.29
CA LEU A 449 16.58 -4.44 14.91
C LEU A 449 17.55 -5.22 14.04
N LEU A 450 18.39 -4.55 13.26
CA LEU A 450 19.38 -5.16 12.39
C LEU A 450 20.68 -5.49 13.10
N LEU A 451 21.16 -4.60 13.97
CA LEU A 451 22.52 -4.68 14.53
C LEU A 451 22.57 -5.26 15.94
N LYS A 452 21.46 -5.26 16.69
CA LYS A 452 21.46 -5.74 18.08
C LYS A 452 21.82 -7.23 18.15
N GLN A 453 22.77 -7.54 19.02
CA GLN A 453 23.16 -8.91 19.33
C GLN A 453 22.54 -9.34 20.67
N GLY A 454 22.75 -10.60 21.07
CA GLY A 454 21.99 -11.27 22.15
C GLY A 454 21.97 -10.60 23.53
N ASN A 455 22.84 -9.61 23.78
CA ASN A 455 22.88 -8.85 25.04
C ASN A 455 22.15 -7.50 24.99
N ASP A 456 21.30 -7.27 23.98
CA ASP A 456 20.62 -5.97 23.75
C ASP A 456 21.59 -4.78 23.81
N GLN A 457 22.74 -4.96 23.18
CA GLN A 457 23.80 -3.96 23.01
C GLN A 457 24.40 -4.13 21.62
N ILE A 458 24.81 -3.01 21.01
CA ILE A 458 25.50 -2.99 19.72
C ILE A 458 26.96 -2.57 19.95
N PRO A 459 27.94 -3.42 19.64
CA PRO A 459 29.36 -3.09 19.84
C PRO A 459 29.78 -1.84 19.08
N MET A 460 30.71 -1.07 19.65
CA MET A 460 31.24 0.15 19.03
C MET A 460 31.87 -0.12 17.66
N SER A 461 32.60 -1.23 17.50
CA SER A 461 33.18 -1.65 16.22
C SER A 461 32.12 -1.93 15.14
N THR A 462 30.96 -2.46 15.54
CA THR A 462 29.82 -2.67 14.64
C THR A 462 29.23 -1.33 14.18
N LEU A 463 29.14 -0.36 15.09
CA LEU A 463 28.64 0.98 14.82
C LEU A 463 29.57 1.77 13.91
N GLU A 464 30.88 1.70 14.16
CA GLU A 464 31.91 2.34 13.34
C GLU A 464 31.92 1.80 11.91
N GLN A 465 31.85 0.48 11.74
CA GLN A 465 31.76 -0.12 10.40
C GLN A 465 30.44 0.19 9.70
N TRP A 466 29.33 0.23 10.43
CA TRP A 466 28.01 0.46 9.83
C TRP A 466 27.77 1.92 9.44
N TYR A 467 28.07 2.86 10.34
CA TYR A 467 27.82 4.28 10.15
C TYR A 467 29.02 5.06 9.61
N GLY A 468 30.24 4.63 9.92
CA GLY A 468 31.48 5.27 9.45
C GLY A 468 31.95 4.73 8.11
N GLU A 469 32.15 3.41 8.00
CA GLU A 469 32.61 2.77 6.76
C GLU A 469 31.48 2.45 5.77
N GLU A 470 30.23 2.56 6.21
CA GLU A 470 29.02 2.14 5.48
C GLU A 470 29.18 0.71 4.93
N ARG A 471 29.55 -0.19 5.83
CA ARG A 471 29.95 -1.56 5.57
C ARG A 471 29.08 -2.52 6.37
N ILE A 472 28.82 -3.71 5.81
CA ILE A 472 28.22 -4.80 6.60
C ILE A 472 29.27 -5.27 7.62
N PRO A 473 29.01 -5.21 8.94
CA PRO A 473 30.08 -5.36 9.92
C PRO A 473 30.67 -6.77 9.92
N GLU A 474 31.96 -6.87 10.23
CA GLU A 474 32.67 -8.13 10.37
C GLU A 474 32.06 -8.97 11.49
N GLY A 475 31.82 -10.26 11.22
CA GLY A 475 31.18 -11.16 12.18
C GLY A 475 29.69 -10.86 12.47
N TRP A 476 29.10 -9.79 11.93
CA TRP A 476 27.65 -9.58 12.01
C TRP A 476 26.92 -10.76 11.39
N GLU A 477 25.72 -11.13 11.85
CA GLU A 477 24.84 -12.09 11.17
C GLU A 477 23.45 -11.49 11.05
N ALA A 478 22.75 -11.82 9.96
CA ALA A 478 21.39 -11.34 9.78
C ALA A 478 20.48 -11.84 10.92
N PRO A 479 19.52 -11.02 11.39
CA PRO A 479 18.64 -11.42 12.48
C PRO A 479 17.96 -12.76 12.22
N ALA A 480 18.07 -13.70 13.16
CA ALA A 480 17.53 -15.06 13.00
C ALA A 480 16.00 -15.07 12.78
N LYS A 481 15.30 -14.13 13.42
CA LYS A 481 13.90 -13.81 13.11
C LYS A 481 13.88 -12.62 12.16
N GLY A 482 13.23 -12.79 11.00
CA GLY A 482 13.16 -11.72 10.01
C GLY A 482 12.49 -10.46 10.56
N VAL A 483 13.00 -9.30 10.13
CA VAL A 483 12.52 -8.00 10.61
C VAL A 483 11.20 -7.64 9.91
N GLY A 484 10.12 -7.65 10.71
CA GLY A 484 8.75 -7.39 10.27
C GLY A 484 8.37 -5.91 10.32
N LEU A 485 7.37 -5.51 9.52
CA LEU A 485 6.82 -4.14 9.56
C LEU A 485 6.27 -3.79 10.96
N PHE A 486 5.50 -4.69 11.58
CA PHE A 486 4.94 -4.46 12.91
C PHE A 486 6.02 -4.32 13.97
N HIS A 487 7.07 -5.16 13.91
CA HIS A 487 8.19 -5.09 14.85
C HIS A 487 8.96 -3.77 14.69
N ALA A 488 9.20 -3.32 13.45
CA ALA A 488 9.82 -2.03 13.19
C ALA A 488 8.99 -0.85 13.74
N VAL A 489 7.66 -0.90 13.59
CA VAL A 489 6.75 0.13 14.13
C VAL A 489 6.71 0.09 15.67
N GLU A 490 6.67 -1.10 16.27
CA GLU A 490 6.69 -1.27 17.72
C GLU A 490 7.98 -0.72 18.33
N THR A 491 9.15 -1.06 17.77
CA THR A 491 10.43 -0.51 18.20
C THR A 491 10.52 1.00 17.96
N ALA A 492 9.98 1.53 16.85
CA ALA A 492 9.94 2.98 16.63
C ALA A 492 9.09 3.72 17.67
N ASN A 493 7.99 3.11 18.12
CA ASN A 493 7.17 3.65 19.22
C ASN A 493 7.88 3.57 20.57
N GLU A 494 8.64 2.50 20.82
CA GLU A 494 9.49 2.38 22.02
C GLU A 494 10.57 3.47 22.05
N VAL A 495 11.24 3.71 20.91
CA VAL A 495 12.18 4.83 20.73
C VAL A 495 11.48 6.16 21.01
N ALA A 496 10.29 6.38 20.47
CA ALA A 496 9.52 7.60 20.72
C ALA A 496 9.22 7.81 22.22
N HIS A 497 8.87 6.73 22.93
CA HIS A 497 8.61 6.77 24.35
C HIS A 497 9.87 7.14 25.14
N LYS A 498 11.00 6.48 24.86
CA LYS A 498 12.30 6.78 25.48
C LYS A 498 12.76 8.21 25.20
N MET A 499 12.61 8.70 23.97
CA MET A 499 12.89 10.09 23.61
C MET A 499 12.03 11.08 24.43
N ALA A 500 10.74 10.77 24.62
CA ALA A 500 9.85 11.61 25.42
C ALA A 500 10.22 11.61 26.92
N GLU A 501 10.68 10.48 27.46
CA GLU A 501 11.20 10.42 28.83
C GLU A 501 12.49 11.22 29.00
N ILE A 502 13.42 11.11 28.05
CA ILE A 502 14.70 11.85 28.08
C ILE A 502 14.43 13.36 28.03
N ARG A 503 13.50 13.83 27.20
CA ARG A 503 13.12 15.26 27.12
C ARG A 503 12.46 15.82 28.38
N ARG A 504 11.95 14.96 29.26
CA ARG A 504 11.30 15.36 30.52
C ARG A 504 12.29 15.43 31.69
N ARG A 505 13.46 14.80 31.56
CA ARG A 505 14.56 14.87 32.52
C ARG A 505 15.43 16.07 32.20
#